data_AF-A0A0Q8PVH0-F1
#
_entry.id   AF-A0A0Q8PVH0-F1
#
_cell.length_a   1.000
_cell.length_b   1.000
_cell.length_c   1.000
_cell.angle_alpha   90.00
_cell.angle_beta   90.00
_cell.angle_gamma   90.00
#
_symmetry.space_group_name_H-M   'P 1'
#
loop_
_entity.id
_entity.type
_entity.pdbx_description
1 polymer ?
#
loop_
_entity_poly.entity_id
_entity_poly.type
_entity_poly.pdbx_seq_one_letter_code
_entity_poly.pdbx_strand_id
1 'polypeptide(L)'
;MNMVKQFQSHIERRRVALLLAALFMATAGTQANANECTEADLKFSKEYDSCMDKSGGVTVDMRACIHNELERQDVRLNRVYQKYSASLVPNVLKSLREAQRAWIQYRNKDCAWAGAPDENATLGPLIIDGCHLDMTVRRANEFESLLSPR
;
A
#
# COMPACT_ATOMS: atom_id res chain seq x y z
N MET A 1 25.20 16.67 3.71
CA MET A 1 24.25 17.41 2.87
C MET A 1 23.44 16.37 2.11
N ASN A 2 22.37 15.84 2.71
CA ASN A 2 21.68 14.63 2.23
C ASN A 2 20.17 14.72 2.47
N MET A 3 19.42 14.28 1.45
CA MET A 3 17.97 14.12 1.21
C MET A 3 16.93 14.56 2.27
N VAL A 4 17.13 14.27 3.56
CA VAL A 4 16.19 14.63 4.64
C VAL A 4 16.01 16.15 4.77
N LYS A 5 17.10 16.91 4.59
CA LYS A 5 17.06 18.39 4.69
C LYS A 5 16.27 19.04 3.56
N GLN A 6 16.20 18.41 2.39
CA GLN A 6 15.48 18.96 1.24
C GLN A 6 13.96 18.83 1.42
N PHE A 7 13.51 17.72 2.02
CA PHE A 7 12.12 17.49 2.39
C PHE A 7 11.69 18.36 3.59
N GLN A 8 12.55 18.52 4.62
CA GLN A 8 12.31 19.43 5.75
C GLN A 8 12.23 20.91 5.31
N SER A 9 13.02 21.35 4.32
CA SER A 9 13.02 22.74 3.87
C SER A 9 11.73 23.19 3.15
N HIS A 10 10.96 22.24 2.61
CA HIS A 10 9.63 22.53 2.04
C HIS A 10 8.55 22.59 3.12
N ILE A 11 8.71 21.86 4.23
CA ILE A 11 7.79 21.85 5.37
C ILE A 11 7.93 23.13 6.20
N GLU A 12 9.16 23.61 6.44
CA GLU A 12 9.41 24.81 7.25
C GLU A 12 9.01 26.13 6.55
N ARG A 13 9.08 26.20 5.21
CA ARG A 13 8.63 27.39 4.44
C ARG A 13 7.12 27.59 4.45
N ARG A 14 6.33 26.55 4.75
CA ARG A 14 4.87 26.64 4.89
C ARG A 14 4.42 27.14 6.27
N ARG A 15 5.30 27.09 7.29
CA ARG A 15 4.96 27.46 8.68
C ARG A 15 5.05 28.97 8.96
N VAL A 16 5.77 29.74 8.14
CA VAL A 16 6.02 31.17 8.38
C VAL A 16 4.94 32.09 7.76
N ALA A 17 4.03 31.57 6.94
CA ALA A 17 3.10 32.42 6.16
C ALA A 17 1.67 32.59 6.73
N LEU A 18 1.30 31.98 7.86
CA LEU A 18 -0.07 32.14 8.41
C LEU A 18 -0.07 32.19 9.95
N LEU A 19 0.75 33.07 10.52
CA LEU A 19 0.45 33.68 11.82
C LEU A 19 -0.22 35.02 11.52
N LEU A 20 -1.56 35.06 11.56
CA LEU A 20 -2.45 36.23 11.79
C LEU A 20 -3.86 35.93 11.22
N ALA A 21 -4.69 35.18 11.95
CA ALA A 21 -6.15 35.31 11.91
C ALA A 21 -6.73 34.75 13.22
N ALA A 22 -7.39 35.63 13.97
CA ALA A 22 -7.94 35.41 15.29
C ALA A 22 -9.30 34.69 15.27
N LEU A 23 -9.66 34.14 16.45
CA LEU A 23 -11.00 33.85 16.96
C LEU A 23 -12.13 33.65 15.93
N PHE A 24 -12.51 32.38 15.70
CA PHE A 24 -13.88 32.01 15.33
C PHE A 24 -14.36 30.84 16.19
N MET A 25 -15.52 31.03 16.80
CA MET A 25 -16.27 30.03 17.55
C MET A 25 -16.70 28.86 16.64
N ALA A 26 -16.75 27.67 17.23
CA ALA A 26 -17.46 26.46 16.82
C ALA A 26 -17.94 26.36 15.36
N THR A 27 -17.25 25.51 14.59
CA THR A 27 -17.93 24.59 13.67
C THR A 27 -17.38 23.18 13.90
N ALA A 28 -18.27 22.25 14.22
CA ALA A 28 -18.02 20.83 14.03
C ALA A 28 -17.88 20.59 12.51
N GLY A 29 -16.66 20.76 12.01
CA GLY A 29 -16.29 20.43 10.64
C GLY A 29 -15.47 19.16 10.65
N THR A 30 -16.06 18.06 10.21
CA THR A 30 -15.35 16.81 9.93
C THR A 30 -14.22 17.12 8.94
N GLN A 31 -12.97 17.07 9.38
CA GLN A 31 -11.82 17.11 8.47
C GLN A 31 -11.75 15.74 7.80
N ALA A 32 -12.40 15.60 6.65
CA ALA A 32 -12.16 14.47 5.75
C ALA A 32 -10.78 14.68 5.11
N ASN A 33 -9.73 14.19 5.76
CA ASN A 33 -8.42 14.07 5.15
C ASN A 33 -8.48 12.95 4.10
N ALA A 34 -8.65 13.32 2.84
CA ALA A 34 -8.43 12.43 1.70
C ALA A 34 -6.92 12.17 1.53
N ASN A 35 -6.33 11.39 2.44
CA ASN A 35 -5.07 10.64 2.29
C ASN A 35 -4.61 10.01 3.62
N GLU A 36 -5.51 9.31 4.32
CA GLU A 36 -5.08 8.25 5.22
C GLU A 36 -5.22 6.93 4.46
N CYS A 37 -4.09 6.24 4.25
CA CYS A 37 -4.06 4.85 3.77
C CYS A 37 -4.60 3.95 4.89
N THR A 38 -5.89 4.06 5.20
CA THR A 38 -6.51 3.31 6.30
C THR A 38 -6.58 1.82 5.97
N GLU A 39 -6.61 0.98 7.00
CA GLU A 39 -6.91 -0.46 6.92
C GLU A 39 -8.20 -0.76 6.13
N ALA A 40 -9.13 0.22 6.06
CA ALA A 40 -10.39 0.09 5.34
C ALA A 40 -10.23 -0.13 3.81
N ASP A 41 -9.04 0.13 3.26
CA ASP A 41 -8.75 -0.12 1.85
C ASP A 41 -8.32 -1.57 1.56
N LEU A 42 -7.94 -2.34 2.58
CA LEU A 42 -7.53 -3.74 2.41
C LEU A 42 -8.77 -4.62 2.36
N LYS A 43 -9.01 -5.25 1.20
CA LYS A 43 -10.13 -6.18 0.99
C LYS A 43 -9.58 -7.55 0.62
N PHE A 44 -9.57 -8.45 1.60
CA PHE A 44 -9.23 -9.85 1.41
C PHE A 44 -10.47 -10.69 1.08
N SER A 45 -10.25 -11.90 0.58
CA SER A 45 -11.31 -12.86 0.30
C SER A 45 -11.91 -13.47 1.57
N LYS A 46 -13.16 -13.96 1.49
CA LYS A 46 -13.77 -14.70 2.60
C LYS A 46 -13.02 -16.00 2.90
N GLU A 47 -12.38 -16.57 1.88
CA GLU A 47 -11.53 -17.74 1.98
C GLU A 47 -10.28 -17.45 2.82
N TYR A 48 -9.70 -16.25 2.70
CA TYR A 48 -8.62 -15.79 3.58
C TYR A 48 -9.09 -15.69 5.03
N ASP A 49 -10.21 -14.99 5.28
CA ASP A 49 -10.74 -14.82 6.63
C ASP A 49 -11.03 -16.19 7.29
N SER A 50 -11.70 -17.09 6.57
CA SER A 50 -11.98 -18.45 7.08
C SER A 50 -10.71 -19.27 7.30
N CYS A 51 -9.67 -19.08 6.48
CA CYS A 51 -8.38 -19.75 6.66
C CYS A 51 -7.67 -19.24 7.91
N MET A 52 -7.65 -17.91 8.10
CA MET A 52 -7.03 -17.28 9.28
C MET A 52 -7.71 -17.72 10.58
N ASP A 53 -9.04 -17.78 10.61
CA ASP A 53 -9.79 -18.29 11.77
C ASP A 53 -9.43 -19.75 12.09
N LYS A 54 -9.32 -20.59 11.05
CA LYS A 54 -8.97 -22.02 11.19
C LYS A 54 -7.52 -22.27 11.55
N SER A 55 -6.63 -21.32 11.28
CA SER A 55 -5.20 -21.45 11.61
C SER A 55 -4.95 -21.60 13.11
N GLY A 56 -5.87 -21.13 13.95
CA GLY A 56 -5.70 -21.16 15.41
C GLY A 56 -4.48 -20.40 15.91
N GLY A 57 -3.94 -19.45 15.13
CA GLY A 57 -2.71 -18.72 15.44
C GLY A 57 -1.42 -19.50 15.16
N VAL A 58 -1.50 -20.67 14.54
CA VAL A 58 -0.32 -21.44 14.12
C VAL A 58 0.35 -20.72 12.96
N THR A 59 1.59 -20.25 13.17
CA THR A 59 2.28 -19.38 12.22
C THR A 59 2.44 -19.99 10.83
N VAL A 60 2.73 -21.29 10.72
CA VAL A 60 2.86 -21.95 9.42
C VAL A 60 1.54 -21.96 8.64
N ASP A 61 0.42 -22.16 9.33
CA ASP A 61 -0.91 -22.17 8.72
C ASP A 61 -1.33 -20.75 8.32
N MET A 62 -1.07 -19.76 9.17
CA MET A 62 -1.30 -18.35 8.83
C MET A 62 -0.52 -17.93 7.57
N ARG A 63 0.75 -18.32 7.45
CA ARG A 63 1.56 -18.05 6.25
C ARG A 63 0.97 -18.72 5.00
N ALA A 64 0.47 -19.95 5.12
CA ALA A 64 -0.23 -20.61 4.02
C ALA A 64 -1.51 -19.86 3.61
N CYS A 65 -2.27 -19.34 4.57
CA CYS A 65 -3.43 -18.49 4.28
C CYS A 65 -3.04 -17.22 3.52
N ILE A 66 -1.98 -16.54 3.97
CA ILE A 66 -1.47 -15.32 3.35
C ILE A 66 -0.95 -15.59 1.93
N HIS A 67 -0.19 -16.67 1.70
CA HIS A 67 0.29 -17.01 0.36
C HIS A 67 -0.86 -17.30 -0.61
N ASN A 68 -1.85 -18.08 -0.20
CA ASN A 68 -3.04 -18.33 -1.02
C ASN A 68 -3.80 -17.04 -1.36
N GLU A 69 -3.89 -16.11 -0.42
CA GLU A 69 -4.52 -14.82 -0.67
C GLU A 69 -3.68 -13.92 -1.57
N LEU A 70 -2.36 -13.90 -1.37
CA LEU A 70 -1.42 -13.17 -2.20
C LEU A 70 -1.52 -13.62 -3.66
N GLU A 71 -1.64 -14.92 -3.93
CA GLU A 71 -1.86 -15.43 -5.29
C GLU A 71 -3.16 -14.89 -5.91
N ARG A 72 -4.26 -14.88 -5.15
CA ARG A 72 -5.54 -14.30 -5.61
C ARG A 72 -5.41 -12.82 -5.93
N GLN A 73 -4.73 -12.07 -5.06
CA GLN A 73 -4.54 -10.63 -5.22
C GLN A 73 -3.54 -10.30 -6.34
N ASP A 74 -2.55 -11.14 -6.60
CA ASP A 74 -1.64 -10.99 -7.74
C ASP A 74 -2.36 -11.22 -9.08
N VAL A 75 -3.23 -12.24 -9.16
CA VAL A 75 -4.11 -12.43 -10.33
C VAL A 75 -5.01 -11.21 -10.55
N ARG A 76 -5.59 -10.66 -9.48
CA ARG A 76 -6.40 -9.44 -9.53
C ARG A 76 -5.57 -8.25 -10.03
N LEU A 77 -4.40 -7.99 -9.45
CA LEU A 77 -3.48 -6.93 -9.84
C LEU A 77 -3.11 -7.02 -11.32
N ASN A 78 -2.68 -8.19 -11.79
CA ASN A 78 -2.28 -8.39 -13.19
C ASN A 78 -3.45 -8.14 -14.15
N ARG A 79 -4.66 -8.55 -13.80
CA ARG A 79 -5.87 -8.29 -14.61
C ARG A 79 -6.12 -6.80 -14.78
N VAL A 80 -6.11 -6.03 -13.69
CA VAL A 80 -6.41 -4.60 -13.75
C VAL A 80 -5.27 -3.80 -14.37
N TYR A 81 -4.01 -4.20 -14.13
CA TYR A 81 -2.84 -3.68 -14.83
C TYR A 81 -2.95 -3.86 -16.35
N GLN A 82 -3.31 -5.07 -16.82
CA GLN A 82 -3.47 -5.34 -18.25
C GLN A 82 -4.59 -4.50 -18.86
N LYS A 83 -5.74 -4.41 -18.18
CA LYS A 83 -6.88 -3.61 -18.64
C LYS A 83 -6.52 -2.13 -18.77
N TYR A 84 -5.83 -1.56 -17.78
CA TYR A 84 -5.37 -0.16 -17.84
C TYR A 84 -4.28 0.04 -18.90
N SER A 85 -3.33 -0.89 -18.99
CA SER A 85 -2.24 -0.82 -19.96
C SER A 85 -2.71 -0.83 -21.42
N ALA A 86 -3.82 -1.51 -21.71
CA ALA A 86 -4.38 -1.62 -23.05
C ALA A 86 -4.88 -0.27 -23.62
N SER A 87 -5.20 0.72 -22.78
CA SER A 87 -5.64 2.04 -23.22
C SER A 87 -4.50 3.06 -23.38
N LEU A 88 -3.25 2.68 -23.14
CA LEU A 88 -2.12 3.62 -23.12
C LEU A 88 -1.37 3.63 -24.45
N VAL A 89 -0.95 4.83 -24.87
CA VAL A 89 -0.01 5.01 -25.98
C VAL A 89 1.38 4.48 -25.64
N PRO A 90 2.22 4.09 -26.61
CA PRO A 90 3.45 3.32 -26.36
C PRO A 90 4.46 3.96 -25.39
N ASN A 91 4.66 5.28 -25.46
CA ASN A 91 5.56 5.99 -24.56
C ASN A 91 5.05 5.99 -23.10
N VAL A 92 3.74 6.16 -22.90
CA VAL A 92 3.12 6.12 -21.57
C VAL A 92 3.14 4.70 -21.01
N LEU A 93 2.87 3.69 -21.85
CA LEU A 93 2.98 2.28 -21.46
C LEU A 93 4.41 1.91 -21.05
N LYS A 94 5.43 2.43 -21.74
CA LYS A 94 6.84 2.25 -21.35
C LYS A 94 7.10 2.79 -19.94
N SER A 95 6.69 4.03 -19.67
CA SER A 95 6.84 4.64 -18.34
C SER A 95 6.08 3.86 -17.26
N LEU A 96 4.88 3.36 -17.56
CA LEU A 96 4.12 2.53 -16.62
C LEU A 96 4.86 1.23 -16.28
N ARG A 97 5.45 0.56 -17.27
CA ARG A 97 6.24 -0.67 -17.06
C ARG A 97 7.46 -0.43 -16.19
N GLU A 98 8.16 0.68 -16.41
CA GLU A 98 9.29 1.09 -15.57
C GLU A 98 8.84 1.34 -14.12
N ALA A 99 7.72 2.04 -13.93
CA ALA A 99 7.13 2.27 -12.62
C ALA A 99 6.73 0.94 -11.91
N GLN A 100 6.13 -0.03 -12.62
CA GLN A 100 5.82 -1.33 -12.00
C GLN A 100 7.07 -2.10 -11.58
N ARG A 101 8.13 -2.11 -12.41
CA ARG A 101 9.39 -2.78 -12.06
C ARG A 101 10.07 -2.15 -10.86
N ALA A 102 10.03 -0.81 -10.75
CA ALA A 102 10.52 -0.11 -9.58
C ALA A 102 9.67 -0.41 -8.33
N TRP A 103 8.35 -0.46 -8.48
CA TRP A 103 7.42 -0.82 -7.39
C TRP A 103 7.68 -2.24 -6.86
N ILE A 104 7.92 -3.23 -7.72
CA ILE A 104 8.26 -4.60 -7.28
C ILE A 104 9.54 -4.60 -6.44
N GLN A 105 10.58 -3.89 -6.90
CA GLN A 105 11.84 -3.77 -6.15
C GLN A 105 11.65 -3.07 -4.82
N TYR A 106 10.84 -2.01 -4.79
CA TYR A 106 10.48 -1.31 -3.56
C TYR A 106 9.75 -2.25 -2.60
N ARG A 107 8.65 -2.89 -3.02
CA ARG A 107 7.89 -3.87 -2.21
C ARG A 107 8.80 -4.92 -1.61
N ASN A 108 9.66 -5.54 -2.42
CA ASN A 108 10.53 -6.61 -1.93
C ASN A 108 11.51 -6.12 -0.86
N LYS A 109 12.07 -4.92 -1.03
CA LYS A 109 13.01 -4.34 -0.04
C LYS A 109 12.31 -3.85 1.21
N ASP A 110 11.15 -3.22 1.05
CA ASP A 110 10.34 -2.69 2.14
C ASP A 110 9.82 -3.83 3.03
N CYS A 111 9.29 -4.90 2.42
CA CYS A 111 8.83 -6.06 3.16
C CYS A 111 9.96 -6.85 3.82
N ALA A 112 11.13 -6.97 3.16
CA ALA A 112 12.30 -7.57 3.79
C ALA A 112 12.76 -6.75 5.02
N TRP A 113 12.71 -5.42 4.94
CA TRP A 113 13.00 -4.55 6.09
C TRP A 113 11.94 -4.68 7.19
N ALA A 114 10.65 -4.78 6.83
CA ALA A 114 9.57 -4.91 7.81
C ALA A 114 9.73 -6.14 8.71
N GLY A 115 10.20 -7.27 8.16
CA GLY A 115 10.46 -8.49 8.95
C GLY A 115 11.86 -8.59 9.56
N ALA A 116 12.79 -7.70 9.20
CA ALA A 116 14.19 -7.76 9.66
C ALA A 116 14.35 -7.71 11.20
N PRO A 117 13.55 -6.96 11.98
CA PRO A 117 13.61 -6.99 13.44
C PRO A 117 13.39 -8.39 14.04
N ASP A 118 12.71 -9.27 13.31
CA ASP A 118 12.30 -10.60 13.73
C ASP A 118 12.94 -11.70 12.86
N GLU A 119 14.09 -11.44 12.23
CA GLU A 119 14.71 -12.34 11.24
C GLU A 119 15.01 -13.76 11.77
N ASN A 120 15.27 -13.88 13.08
CA ASN A 120 15.56 -15.16 13.75
C ASN A 120 14.33 -15.75 14.46
N ALA A 121 13.17 -15.12 14.36
CA ALA A 121 11.92 -15.56 14.94
C ALA A 121 10.96 -16.07 13.85
N THR A 122 10.00 -16.91 14.22
CA THR A 122 8.95 -17.36 13.29
C THR A 122 8.05 -16.22 12.83
N LEU A 123 8.03 -15.11 13.57
CA LEU A 123 7.25 -13.91 13.26
C LEU A 123 7.81 -13.13 12.06
N GLY A 124 9.12 -13.07 11.85
CA GLY A 124 9.73 -12.31 10.76
C GLY A 124 9.19 -12.69 9.37
N PRO A 125 9.21 -13.98 8.99
CA PRO A 125 8.62 -14.44 7.73
C PRO A 125 7.12 -14.18 7.61
N LEU A 126 6.35 -14.25 8.70
CA LEU A 126 4.93 -13.92 8.71
C LEU A 126 4.69 -12.43 8.41
N ILE A 127 5.49 -11.54 8.99
CA ILE A 127 5.45 -10.09 8.71
C ILE A 127 5.79 -9.82 7.24
N ILE A 128 6.83 -10.46 6.71
CA ILE A 128 7.23 -10.32 5.30
C ILE A 128 6.06 -10.69 4.38
N ASP A 129 5.44 -11.86 4.60
CA ASP A 129 4.34 -12.33 3.77
C ASP A 129 3.12 -11.40 3.85
N GLY A 130 2.76 -10.92 5.04
CA GLY A 130 1.67 -9.96 5.24
C GLY A 130 1.92 -8.63 4.52
N CYS A 131 3.14 -8.08 4.62
CA CYS A 131 3.52 -6.87 3.89
C CYS A 131 3.38 -7.05 2.37
N HIS A 132 3.82 -8.21 1.84
CA HIS A 132 3.67 -8.50 0.41
C HIS A 132 2.20 -8.52 -0.03
N LEU A 133 1.33 -9.13 0.79
CA LEU A 133 -0.11 -9.16 0.56
C LEU A 133 -0.71 -7.75 0.55
N ASP A 134 -0.48 -6.96 1.60
CA ASP A 134 -1.04 -5.62 1.75
C ASP A 134 -0.65 -4.70 0.60
N MET A 135 0.64 -4.66 0.25
CA MET A 135 1.14 -3.84 -0.84
C MET A 135 0.55 -4.26 -2.19
N THR A 136 0.32 -5.56 -2.39
CA THR A 136 -0.28 -6.09 -3.63
C THR A 136 -1.76 -5.71 -3.73
N VAL A 137 -2.52 -5.78 -2.62
CA VAL A 137 -3.91 -5.31 -2.56
C VAL A 137 -4.01 -3.82 -2.86
N ARG A 138 -3.18 -3.00 -2.21
CA ARG A 138 -3.17 -1.54 -2.44
C ARG A 138 -2.85 -1.20 -3.88
N ARG A 139 -1.89 -1.92 -4.50
CA ARG A 139 -1.55 -1.71 -5.92
C ARG A 139 -2.69 -2.09 -6.85
N ALA A 140 -3.43 -3.17 -6.55
CA ALA A 140 -4.62 -3.54 -7.31
C ALA A 140 -5.71 -2.46 -7.21
N ASN A 141 -5.99 -1.96 -6.00
CA ASN A 141 -6.95 -0.88 -5.76
C ASN A 141 -6.61 0.39 -6.56
N GLU A 142 -5.33 0.77 -6.59
CA GLU A 142 -4.86 1.92 -7.37
C GLU A 142 -5.24 1.77 -8.84
N PHE A 143 -4.96 0.62 -9.46
CA PHE A 143 -5.33 0.38 -10.85
C PHE A 143 -6.84 0.33 -11.09
N GLU A 144 -7.62 -0.21 -10.16
CA GLU A 144 -9.08 -0.19 -10.24
C GLU A 144 -9.64 1.24 -10.19
N SER A 145 -9.06 2.10 -9.33
CA SER A 145 -9.44 3.51 -9.26
C SER A 145 -9.12 4.25 -10.57
N LEU A 146 -8.01 3.92 -11.23
CA LEU A 146 -7.64 4.48 -12.53
C LEU A 146 -8.58 4.04 -13.67
N LEU A 147 -9.29 2.92 -13.49
CA LEU A 147 -10.24 2.38 -14.44
C LEU A 147 -11.69 2.85 -14.19
N SER A 148 -11.95 3.50 -13.07
CA SER A 148 -13.28 3.98 -12.70
C SER A 148 -13.57 5.31 -13.39
N PRO A 149 -14.75 5.51 -14.02
CA PRO A 149 -15.14 6.81 -14.57
C PRO A 149 -15.07 7.88 -13.49
N ARG A 150 -14.48 9.04 -13.82
CA ARG A 150 -14.54 10.23 -12.97
C ARG A 150 -15.82 11.00 -13.22
#